data_AF-A0A9D7R0I1-F1
#
_entry.id   AF-A0A9D7R0I1-F1
#
_cell.length_a   1.000
_cell.length_b   1.000
_cell.length_c   1.000
_cell.angle_alpha   90.00
_cell.angle_beta   90.00
_cell.angle_gamma   90.00
#
_symmetry.space_group_name_H-M   'P 1'
#
loop_
_entity.id
_entity.type
_entity.pdbx_description
1 polymer ?
#
loop_
_entity_poly.entity_id
_entity_poly.type
_entity_poly.pdbx_seq_one_letter_code
_entity_poly.pdbx_strand_id
1 'polypeptide(L)'
;MKKKLVLILFFGLMLNAFAQQRLIENFDYTAGDSLGAHGWTSFSGGATNRLLVTSPGLTYSGYPLSGIGNATTLTTTGQDAYVPMTSSVDTSNASAVYAFFLVNVSSAQVGRVFRGFLAFYFDNILQL
;
A
#
# COMPACT_ATOMS: atom_id res chain seq x y z
N MET A 1 -7.75 -33.78 37.71
CA MET A 1 -8.39 -33.64 36.38
C MET A 1 -8.76 -32.19 36.03
N LYS A 2 -9.33 -31.40 36.96
CA LYS A 2 -9.72 -29.99 36.73
C LYS A 2 -8.61 -29.06 36.22
N LYS A 3 -7.36 -29.18 36.72
CA LYS A 3 -6.21 -28.35 36.28
C LYS A 3 -5.76 -28.61 34.84
N LYS A 4 -5.87 -29.87 34.36
CA LYS A 4 -5.55 -30.23 32.96
C LYS A 4 -6.62 -29.71 31.99
N LEU A 5 -7.87 -29.62 32.45
CA LEU A 5 -9.00 -29.09 31.66
C LEU A 5 -8.89 -27.58 31.42
N VAL A 6 -8.41 -26.82 32.42
CA VAL A 6 -8.16 -25.37 32.29
C VAL A 6 -7.04 -25.06 31.30
N LEU A 7 -5.99 -25.88 31.27
CA LEU A 7 -4.86 -25.71 30.34
C LEU A 7 -5.26 -25.95 28.88
N ILE A 8 -6.13 -26.95 28.64
CA ILE A 8 -6.68 -27.26 27.31
C ILE A 8 -7.62 -26.14 26.83
N LEU A 9 -8.43 -25.58 27.74
CA LEU A 9 -9.32 -24.46 27.41
C LEU A 9 -8.54 -23.18 27.06
N PHE A 10 -7.38 -22.95 27.71
CA PHE A 10 -6.49 -21.83 27.39
C PHE A 10 -5.81 -21.97 26.02
N PHE A 11 -5.47 -23.19 25.60
CA PHE A 11 -4.88 -23.44 24.26
C PHE A 11 -5.92 -23.40 23.13
N GLY A 12 -7.19 -23.71 23.42
CA GLY A 12 -8.29 -23.70 22.44
C GLY A 12 -8.85 -22.31 22.09
N LEU A 13 -8.44 -21.25 22.79
CA LEU A 13 -8.94 -19.88 22.62
C LEU A 13 -8.08 -18.99 21.69
N MET A 14 -7.17 -19.57 20.92
CA MET A 14 -6.44 -18.83 19.88
C MET A 14 -7.39 -18.48 18.73
N LEU A 15 -8.16 -17.40 18.90
CA LEU A 15 -8.92 -16.77 17.83
C LEU A 15 -7.92 -16.25 16.78
N ASN A 16 -7.83 -16.95 15.65
CA ASN A 16 -7.07 -16.45 14.52
C ASN A 16 -7.82 -15.24 13.93
N ALA A 17 -7.33 -14.03 14.20
CA ALA A 17 -7.70 -12.87 13.41
C ALA A 17 -6.98 -12.99 12.06
N PHE A 18 -7.74 -13.25 10.99
CA PHE A 18 -7.18 -13.29 9.63
C PHE A 18 -6.99 -11.87 9.08
N ALA A 19 -5.94 -11.18 9.54
CA ALA A 19 -5.41 -10.01 8.85
C ALA A 19 -4.16 -10.45 8.09
N GLN A 20 -4.32 -10.77 6.80
CA GLN A 20 -3.17 -11.14 5.97
C GLN A 20 -2.50 -9.87 5.46
N GLN A 21 -1.24 -9.65 5.85
CA GLN A 21 -0.41 -8.63 5.23
C GLN A 21 -0.24 -8.96 3.75
N ARG A 22 -0.75 -8.09 2.87
CA ARG A 22 -0.74 -8.31 1.41
C ARG A 22 0.47 -7.68 0.73
N LEU A 23 0.82 -6.47 1.15
CA LEU A 23 1.89 -5.67 0.55
C LEU A 23 2.55 -4.82 1.63
N ILE A 24 3.87 -4.88 1.70
CA ILE A 24 4.72 -3.89 2.37
C ILE A 24 5.59 -3.31 1.27
N GLU A 25 5.60 -1.99 1.15
CA GLU A 25 6.45 -1.29 0.20
C GLU A 25 7.03 -0.06 0.89
N ASN A 26 8.32 -0.13 1.22
CA ASN A 26 9.09 0.91 1.90
C ASN A 26 10.06 1.62 0.95
N PHE A 27 10.09 1.21 -0.32
CA PHE A 27 11.06 1.65 -1.32
C PHE A 27 12.51 1.43 -0.87
N ASP A 28 12.79 0.30 -0.20
CA ASP A 28 14.13 -0.11 0.30
C ASP A 28 15.07 -0.52 -0.86
N TYR A 29 15.24 0.38 -1.83
CA TYR A 29 16.01 0.23 -3.05
C TYR A 29 17.03 1.38 -3.17
N THR A 30 17.91 1.33 -4.18
CA THR A 30 18.86 2.42 -4.43
C THR A 30 18.12 3.66 -4.95
N ALA A 31 18.41 4.83 -4.38
CA ALA A 31 17.86 6.09 -4.90
C ALA A 31 18.26 6.32 -6.36
N GLY A 32 17.30 6.77 -7.17
CA GLY A 32 17.43 6.94 -8.62
C GLY A 32 17.02 5.72 -9.44
N ASP A 33 16.87 4.54 -8.83
CA ASP A 33 16.30 3.38 -9.50
C ASP A 33 14.85 3.64 -9.90
N SER A 34 14.42 3.07 -11.02
CA SER A 34 13.00 3.09 -11.35
C SER A 34 12.24 2.03 -10.61
N LEU A 35 11.01 2.34 -10.19
CA LEU A 35 10.12 1.35 -9.57
C LEU A 35 9.86 0.13 -10.47
N GLY A 36 9.85 0.33 -11.80
CA GLY A 36 9.69 -0.77 -12.75
C GLY A 36 10.83 -1.80 -12.73
N ALA A 37 12.02 -1.42 -12.27
CA ALA A 37 13.12 -2.37 -12.04
C ALA A 37 12.89 -3.24 -10.78
N HIS A 38 11.94 -2.82 -9.93
CA HIS A 38 11.62 -3.40 -8.63
C HIS A 38 10.19 -3.96 -8.60
N GLY A 39 9.70 -4.50 -9.72
CA GLY A 39 8.46 -5.25 -9.79
C GLY A 39 7.17 -4.42 -9.93
N TRP A 40 7.28 -3.10 -10.08
CA TRP A 40 6.12 -2.26 -10.39
C TRP A 40 5.77 -2.30 -11.88
N THR A 41 4.48 -2.40 -12.17
CA THR A 41 3.95 -2.41 -13.53
C THR A 41 3.43 -1.03 -13.90
N SER A 42 3.88 -0.50 -15.04
CA SER A 42 3.33 0.73 -15.61
C SER A 42 1.87 0.52 -16.02
N PHE A 43 0.99 1.42 -15.61
CA PHE A 43 -0.41 1.46 -16.00
C PHE A 43 -0.67 2.51 -17.09
N SER A 44 -0.15 3.73 -16.89
CA SER A 44 -0.31 4.85 -17.82
C SER A 44 0.98 5.69 -17.85
N GLY A 45 1.11 6.61 -18.82
CA GLY A 45 2.24 7.53 -18.93
C GLY A 45 3.56 6.92 -19.43
N GLY A 46 3.72 5.59 -19.37
CA GLY A 46 4.87 4.88 -19.91
C GLY A 46 6.19 5.33 -19.26
N ALA A 47 7.10 5.89 -20.07
CA ALA A 47 8.39 6.41 -19.60
C ALA A 47 8.36 7.92 -19.24
N THR A 48 7.24 8.61 -19.46
CA THR A 48 7.10 10.05 -19.16
C THR A 48 7.08 10.25 -17.64
N ASN A 49 8.03 11.04 -17.12
CA ASN A 49 8.19 11.26 -15.68
C ASN A 49 8.08 9.94 -14.89
N ARG A 50 8.92 8.99 -15.29
CA ARG A 50 9.00 7.66 -14.70
C ARG A 50 9.17 7.74 -13.19
N LEU A 51 8.46 6.87 -12.47
CA LEU A 51 8.56 6.82 -11.01
C LEU A 51 9.92 6.26 -10.60
N LEU A 52 10.65 7.07 -9.83
CA LEU A 52 11.98 6.75 -9.32
C LEU A 52 11.97 6.73 -7.80
N VAL A 53 12.85 5.91 -7.23
CA VAL A 53 13.14 5.89 -5.80
C VAL A 53 13.84 7.20 -5.42
N THR A 54 13.28 7.91 -4.46
CA THR A 54 13.80 9.18 -3.97
C THR A 54 14.18 9.08 -2.50
N SER A 55 15.35 9.59 -2.14
CA SER A 55 15.88 9.60 -0.78
C SER A 55 15.87 11.03 -0.21
N PRO A 56 15.66 11.22 1.11
CA PRO A 56 15.35 10.18 2.09
C PRO A 56 13.86 9.78 2.06
N GLY A 57 13.51 8.72 2.80
CA GLY A 57 12.12 8.37 3.09
C GLY A 57 11.38 9.44 3.88
N LEU A 58 10.05 9.31 3.95
CA LEU A 58 9.20 10.27 4.64
C LEU A 58 9.25 10.08 6.16
N THR A 59 9.26 11.21 6.89
CA THR A 59 9.20 11.22 8.35
C THR A 59 7.95 11.94 8.85
N TYR A 60 7.29 11.38 9.85
CA TYR A 60 6.17 12.00 10.54
C TYR A 60 6.26 11.71 12.04
N SER A 61 6.43 12.77 12.84
CA SER A 61 6.59 12.64 14.30
C SER A 61 5.39 11.95 14.93
N GLY A 62 5.65 10.97 15.80
CA GLY A 62 4.60 10.20 16.48
C GLY A 62 3.99 9.06 15.65
N TYR A 63 4.37 8.90 14.38
CA TYR A 63 3.97 7.73 13.59
C TYR A 63 4.99 6.59 13.75
N PRO A 64 4.58 5.39 14.21
CA PRO A 64 5.51 4.29 14.48
C PRO A 64 6.30 3.76 13.26
N LEU A 65 5.77 3.93 12.05
CA LEU A 65 6.42 3.48 10.80
C LEU A 65 7.05 4.65 10.02
N SER A 66 7.50 5.69 10.73
CA SER A 66 8.17 6.86 10.17
C SER A 66 9.66 6.61 9.93
N GLY A 67 10.23 7.20 8.86
CA GLY A 67 11.67 7.17 8.62
C GLY A 67 12.22 5.80 8.20
N ILE A 68 11.34 4.94 7.68
CA ILE A 68 11.71 3.64 7.11
C ILE A 68 11.92 3.82 5.61
N GLY A 69 13.02 3.27 5.09
CA GLY A 69 13.32 3.23 3.67
C GLY A 69 13.41 4.58 2.97
N ASN A 70 13.04 4.56 1.69
CA ASN A 70 13.02 5.74 0.83
C ASN A 70 11.56 6.15 0.51
N ALA A 71 11.37 6.89 -0.56
CA ALA A 71 10.08 7.27 -1.08
C ALA A 71 10.05 7.13 -2.60
N THR A 72 8.91 7.45 -3.21
CA THR A 72 8.83 7.83 -4.61
C THR A 72 8.24 9.23 -4.68
N THR A 73 8.77 10.07 -5.56
CA THR A 73 8.26 11.42 -5.77
C THR A 73 7.44 11.47 -7.06
N LEU A 74 6.22 12.00 -6.94
CA LEU A 74 5.33 12.20 -8.06
C LEU A 74 5.49 13.61 -8.59
N THR A 75 5.63 13.75 -9.91
CA THR A 75 5.63 15.04 -10.60
C THR A 75 4.32 15.25 -11.36
N THR A 76 4.09 16.47 -11.83
CA THR A 76 2.97 16.74 -12.72
C THR A 76 3.09 15.93 -14.00
N THR A 77 1.95 15.43 -14.52
CA THR A 77 1.86 14.68 -15.79
C THR A 77 2.91 13.56 -15.88
N GLY A 78 2.68 12.46 -15.16
CA GLY A 78 3.67 11.39 -15.10
C GLY A 78 3.10 10.00 -15.25
N GLN A 79 3.92 9.04 -14.84
CA GLN A 79 3.59 7.64 -14.90
C GLN A 79 2.65 7.25 -13.76
N ASP A 80 1.60 6.48 -14.09
CA ASP A 80 0.87 5.70 -13.10
C ASP A 80 1.46 4.29 -13.08
N ALA A 81 1.72 3.73 -11.89
CA ALA A 81 2.22 2.36 -11.74
C ALA A 81 1.61 1.68 -10.51
N TYR A 82 1.62 0.35 -10.52
CA TYR A 82 1.07 -0.48 -9.45
C TYR A 82 1.91 -1.73 -9.22
N VAL A 83 1.84 -2.29 -8.00
CA VAL A 83 2.36 -3.63 -7.71
C VAL A 83 1.21 -4.62 -7.91
N PRO A 84 1.34 -5.61 -8.82
CA PRO A 84 0.30 -6.61 -9.03
C PRO A 84 0.18 -7.51 -7.79
N MET A 85 -1.05 -7.65 -7.26
CA MET A 85 -1.34 -8.62 -6.18
C MET A 85 -1.65 -9.99 -6.80
N THR A 86 -0.91 -11.02 -6.39
CA THR A 86 -0.99 -12.36 -6.99
C THR A 86 -2.12 -13.23 -6.44
N SER A 87 -2.68 -12.88 -5.28
CA SER A 87 -3.88 -13.52 -4.73
C SER A 87 -5.09 -12.63 -4.97
N SER A 88 -6.14 -13.14 -5.62
CA SER A 88 -7.44 -12.48 -5.64
C SER A 88 -7.82 -12.12 -4.21
N VAL A 89 -8.13 -10.84 -3.95
CA VAL A 89 -8.94 -10.50 -2.77
C VAL A 89 -10.19 -11.35 -2.95
N ASP A 90 -10.39 -12.31 -2.07
CA ASP A 90 -11.49 -13.25 -2.15
C ASP A 90 -12.78 -12.42 -2.05
N THR A 91 -13.36 -12.09 -3.21
CA THR A 91 -14.59 -11.28 -3.32
C THR A 91 -15.78 -12.02 -2.74
N SER A 92 -15.62 -13.29 -2.37
CA SER A 92 -16.66 -14.12 -1.76
C SER A 92 -16.96 -13.76 -0.31
N ASN A 93 -16.11 -12.97 0.37
CA ASN A 93 -16.36 -12.50 1.72
C ASN A 93 -16.03 -11.02 1.81
N ALA A 94 -16.92 -10.22 2.40
CA ALA A 94 -16.81 -8.78 2.64
C ALA A 94 -15.58 -8.37 3.50
N SER A 95 -14.38 -8.67 3.01
CA SER A 95 -13.11 -8.48 3.68
C SER A 95 -12.60 -7.10 3.28
N ALA A 96 -12.83 -6.11 4.15
CA ALA A 96 -12.29 -4.78 3.93
C ALA A 96 -10.76 -4.86 3.77
N VAL A 97 -10.26 -4.26 2.68
CA VAL A 97 -8.82 -4.07 2.47
C VAL A 97 -8.44 -2.73 3.10
N TYR A 98 -7.56 -2.78 4.09
CA TYR A 98 -7.01 -1.59 4.72
C TYR A 98 -5.63 -1.30 4.12
N ALA A 99 -5.39 -0.03 3.81
CA ALA A 99 -4.09 0.47 3.38
C ALA A 99 -3.72 1.69 4.23
N PHE A 100 -2.42 1.82 4.51
CA PHE A 100 -1.84 2.93 5.24
C PHE A 100 -0.51 3.28 4.58
N PHE A 101 -0.26 4.58 4.42
CA PHE A 101 0.97 5.10 3.82
C PHE A 101 1.19 6.54 4.28
N LEU A 102 2.44 6.98 4.23
CA LEU A 102 2.78 8.39 4.37
C LEU A 102 2.74 9.06 3.00
N VAL A 103 2.17 10.25 2.95
CA VAL A 103 2.19 11.11 1.75
C VAL A 103 2.57 12.53 2.17
N ASN A 104 3.52 13.12 1.45
CA ASN A 104 3.85 14.53 1.55
C ASN A 104 3.31 15.24 0.31
N VAL A 105 2.33 16.13 0.50
CA VAL A 105 1.71 16.89 -0.60
C VAL A 105 2.32 18.28 -0.63
N SER A 106 3.18 18.53 -1.62
CA SER A 106 3.81 19.85 -1.82
C SER A 106 2.99 20.78 -2.71
N SER A 107 2.12 20.23 -3.56
CA SER A 107 1.20 21.00 -4.42
C SER A 107 -0.02 20.16 -4.80
N ALA A 108 -1.13 20.84 -5.09
CA ALA A 108 -2.37 20.22 -5.59
C ALA A 108 -2.90 21.02 -6.79
N GLN A 109 -3.42 20.32 -7.80
CA GLN A 109 -4.01 20.95 -8.99
C GLN A 109 -5.53 20.77 -8.99
N VAL A 110 -6.25 21.83 -9.39
CA VAL A 110 -7.70 21.78 -9.57
C VAL A 110 -8.03 20.85 -10.73
N GLY A 111 -9.00 19.94 -10.53
CA GLY A 111 -9.50 19.05 -11.59
C GLY A 111 -8.66 17.79 -11.86
N ARG A 112 -7.62 17.52 -11.05
CA ARG A 112 -6.89 16.24 -11.10
C ARG A 112 -7.13 15.44 -9.82
N VAL A 113 -7.46 14.17 -9.99
CA VAL A 113 -7.60 13.22 -8.88
C VAL A 113 -6.25 12.54 -8.68
N PHE A 114 -5.75 12.53 -7.45
CA PHE A 114 -4.64 11.66 -7.07
C PHE A 114 -5.11 10.21 -7.19
N ARG A 115 -4.69 9.51 -8.26
CA ARG A 115 -4.95 8.07 -8.47
C ARG A 115 -3.74 7.22 -8.08
N GLY A 116 -2.86 7.77 -7.23
CA GLY A 116 -1.64 7.12 -6.80
C GLY A 116 -1.90 5.97 -5.85
N PHE A 117 -1.51 4.78 -6.30
CA PHE A 117 -1.15 3.59 -5.51
C PHE A 117 -2.24 2.66 -4.95
N LEU A 118 -3.53 3.00 -5.06
CA LEU A 118 -4.58 1.99 -4.88
C LEU A 118 -5.78 2.31 -5.76
N ALA A 119 -5.86 1.64 -6.91
CA ALA A 119 -7.06 1.63 -7.72
C ALA A 119 -8.13 0.80 -6.99
N PHE A 120 -8.81 1.39 -6.01
CA PHE A 120 -10.12 0.90 -5.63
C PHE A 120 -11.06 1.27 -6.78
N TYR A 121 -11.40 0.26 -7.57
CA TYR A 121 -12.51 0.34 -8.48
C TYR A 121 -13.79 0.43 -7.64
N PHE A 122 -14.27 1.65 -7.38
CA PHE A 122 -15.62 1.85 -6.84
C PHE A 122 -16.60 1.68 -8.00
N ASP A 123 -16.95 0.43 -8.31
CA ASP A 123 -18.15 0.20 -9.09
C ASP A 123 -19.35 0.65 -8.23
N ASN A 124 -20.10 1.62 -8.74
CA ASN A 124 -21.25 2.31 -8.13
C ASN A 124 -20.94 3.54 -7.25
N ILE A 125 -20.47 4.62 -7.87
CA ILE A 125 -21.02 5.94 -7.53
C ILE A 125 -22.14 6.18 -8.53
N LEU A 126 -23.37 5.92 -8.08
CA LEU A 126 -24.57 6.49 -8.70
C LEU A 126 -24.31 7.98 -8.91
N GLN A 127 -24.25 8.39 -10.18
CA GLN A 127 -24.45 9.78 -10.52
C GLN A 127 -25.90 10.11 -10.16
N LEU A 128 -26.07 10.87 -9.08
CA LEU A 128 -27.24 11.71 -8.87
C LEU A 128 -26.90 13.11 -9.37
#